data_AF-A0A3A5VS08-F1
#
_entry.id   AF-A0A3A5VS08-F1
#
_cell.length_a   1.000
_cell.length_b   1.000
_cell.length_c   1.000
_cell.angle_alpha   90.00
_cell.angle_beta   90.00
_cell.angle_gamma   90.00
#
_symmetry.space_group_name_H-M   'P 1'
#
loop_
_entity.id
_entity.type
_entity.pdbx_description
1 polymer ?
#
loop_
_entity_poly.entity_id
_entity_poly.type
_entity_poly.pdbx_seq_one_letter_code
_entity_poly.pdbx_strand_id
1 'polypeptide(L)'
;MTRQSASLFEDLVGLETSKVEAMYSDALEEVKAIDAKLVGLQIKKKIHSETIRFAVNKGPSPPSDDSEHTDELITLAIQQKNQFDICLADRDQLVQRLSVPRHRVANTLSEFFDKLTTSSKNHESPTLANEIEMFSRFFELQTMMKIYHEKKSVVSDLDRARRTLLETVKAVNKNDR
;
A
#
# COMPACT_ATOMS: atom_id res chain seq x y z
N MET A 1 -48.59 -39.60 35.91
CA MET A 1 -48.41 -39.36 34.46
C MET A 1 -46.94 -39.07 34.20
N THR A 2 -46.19 -40.08 33.80
CA THR A 2 -44.77 -39.95 33.44
C THR A 2 -44.69 -39.40 32.02
N ARG A 3 -44.26 -38.14 31.86
CA ARG A 3 -43.82 -37.62 30.56
C ARG A 3 -42.59 -38.44 30.16
N GLN A 4 -42.77 -39.44 29.30
CA GLN A 4 -41.65 -40.04 28.58
C GLN A 4 -41.00 -38.91 27.78
N SER A 5 -39.74 -38.61 28.10
CA SER A 5 -38.90 -37.75 27.28
C SER A 5 -38.83 -38.39 25.89
N ALA A 6 -39.38 -37.70 24.88
CA ALA A 6 -39.27 -38.08 23.48
C ALA A 6 -37.81 -38.49 23.20
N SER A 7 -37.63 -39.70 22.70
CA SER A 7 -36.30 -40.24 22.37
C SER A 7 -35.65 -39.35 21.32
N LEU A 8 -34.35 -39.07 21.43
CA LEU A 8 -33.60 -38.31 20.42
C LEU A 8 -33.61 -38.96 19.03
N PHE A 9 -34.01 -40.23 18.95
CA PHE A 9 -34.03 -41.05 17.73
C PHE A 9 -35.43 -41.59 17.41
N GLU A 10 -36.49 -40.98 17.96
CA GLU A 10 -37.87 -41.43 17.75
C GLU A 10 -38.27 -41.45 16.27
N ASP A 11 -37.65 -40.58 15.47
CA ASP A 11 -37.72 -40.48 14.02
C ASP A 11 -37.01 -41.62 13.27
N LEU A 12 -36.05 -42.29 13.92
CA LEU A 12 -35.33 -43.46 13.40
C LEU A 12 -36.00 -44.79 13.76
N VAL A 13 -36.92 -44.77 14.75
CA VAL A 13 -37.63 -45.98 15.20
C VAL A 13 -38.57 -46.47 14.10
N GLY A 14 -38.28 -47.65 13.55
CA GLY A 14 -39.10 -48.30 12.51
C GLY A 14 -38.55 -48.16 11.08
N LEU A 15 -37.42 -47.47 10.88
CA LEU A 15 -36.70 -47.45 9.61
C LEU A 15 -35.79 -48.68 9.49
N GLU A 16 -35.62 -49.15 8.25
CA GLU A 16 -34.69 -50.24 7.94
C GLU A 16 -33.24 -49.79 8.12
N THR A 17 -32.39 -50.65 8.68
CA THR A 17 -30.99 -50.33 9.00
C THR A 17 -30.20 -49.82 7.79
N SER A 18 -30.42 -50.42 6.62
CA SER A 18 -29.82 -49.98 5.34
C SER A 18 -30.16 -48.52 5.00
N LYS A 19 -31.40 -48.09 5.28
CA LYS A 19 -31.85 -46.72 5.03
C LYS A 19 -31.24 -45.74 6.04
N VAL A 20 -31.07 -46.15 7.29
CA VAL A 20 -30.39 -45.35 8.32
C VAL A 20 -28.90 -45.19 7.99
N GLU A 21 -28.24 -46.25 7.52
CA GLU A 21 -26.84 -46.21 7.08
C GLU A 21 -26.63 -45.29 5.86
N ALA A 22 -27.55 -45.33 4.89
CA ALA A 22 -27.54 -44.42 3.74
C ALA A 22 -27.70 -42.94 4.19
N MET A 23 -28.68 -42.65 5.05
CA MET A 23 -28.89 -41.30 5.59
C MET A 23 -27.66 -40.80 6.37
N TYR A 24 -27.00 -41.67 7.13
CA TYR A 24 -25.77 -41.34 7.83
C TYR A 24 -24.62 -41.04 6.85
N SER A 25 -24.47 -41.85 5.79
CA SER A 25 -23.46 -41.64 4.76
C SER A 25 -23.66 -40.31 4.04
N ASP A 26 -24.89 -39.99 3.64
CA ASP A 26 -25.24 -38.74 2.97
C ASP A 26 -24.96 -37.53 3.87
N ALA A 27 -25.37 -37.60 5.15
CA ALA A 27 -25.09 -36.55 6.12
C ALA A 27 -23.59 -36.36 6.36
N LEU A 28 -22.82 -37.44 6.36
CA LEU A 28 -21.37 -37.41 6.56
C LEU A 28 -20.65 -36.81 5.35
N GLU A 29 -21.14 -37.07 4.13
CA GLU A 29 -20.65 -36.39 2.91
C GLU A 29 -20.99 -34.90 2.92
N GLU A 30 -22.20 -34.53 3.35
CA GLU A 30 -22.62 -33.14 3.46
C GLU A 30 -21.75 -32.38 4.48
N VAL A 31 -21.50 -32.97 5.66
CA VAL A 31 -20.60 -32.39 6.67
C VAL A 31 -19.19 -32.21 6.11
N LYS A 32 -18.63 -33.21 5.42
CA LYS A 32 -17.31 -33.08 4.78
C LYS A 32 -17.28 -31.96 3.74
N ALA A 33 -18.33 -31.81 2.94
CA ALA A 33 -18.42 -30.75 1.94
C ALA A 33 -18.52 -29.37 2.59
N ILE A 34 -19.25 -29.23 3.70
CA ILE A 34 -19.35 -28.00 4.48
C ILE A 34 -18.00 -27.66 5.12
N ASP A 35 -17.32 -28.63 5.74
CA ASP A 35 -16.00 -28.43 6.35
C ASP A 35 -14.96 -27.99 5.32
N ALA A 36 -14.94 -28.61 4.14
CA ALA A 36 -14.05 -28.19 3.05
C ALA A 36 -14.31 -26.75 2.60
N LYS A 37 -15.59 -26.34 2.50
CA LYS A 37 -15.96 -24.95 2.20
C LYS A 37 -15.51 -23.99 3.30
N LEU A 38 -15.67 -24.37 4.58
CA LEU A 38 -15.30 -23.55 5.72
C LEU A 38 -13.78 -23.31 5.74
N VAL A 39 -12.98 -24.37 5.53
CA VAL A 39 -11.52 -24.26 5.40
C VAL A 39 -11.14 -23.30 4.28
N GLY A 40 -11.78 -23.41 3.11
CA GLY A 40 -11.56 -22.50 1.97
C GLY A 40 -11.87 -21.04 2.30
N LEU A 41 -12.99 -20.76 2.98
CA LEU A 41 -13.35 -19.41 3.42
C LEU A 41 -12.35 -18.85 4.45
N GLN A 42 -11.88 -19.68 5.37
CA GLN A 42 -10.92 -19.27 6.39
C GLN A 42 -9.55 -18.91 5.79
N ILE A 43 -9.11 -19.65 4.77
CA ILE A 43 -7.91 -19.31 4.00
C ILE A 43 -8.10 -17.97 3.29
N LYS A 44 -9.21 -17.77 2.57
CA LYS A 44 -9.50 -16.51 1.87
C LYS A 44 -9.51 -15.30 2.81
N LYS A 45 -10.16 -15.41 3.97
CA LYS A 45 -10.20 -14.35 5.00
C LYS A 45 -8.81 -14.03 5.54
N LYS A 46 -7.98 -15.06 5.78
CA LYS A 46 -6.60 -14.87 6.20
C LYS A 46 -5.81 -14.07 5.17
N ILE A 47 -5.90 -14.45 3.89
CA ILE A 47 -5.20 -13.76 2.79
C ILE A 47 -5.67 -12.30 2.69
N HIS A 48 -6.98 -12.04 2.72
CA HIS A 48 -7.52 -10.68 2.70
C HIS A 48 -6.95 -9.82 3.84
N SER A 49 -6.94 -10.35 5.06
CA SER A 49 -6.39 -9.67 6.24
C SER A 49 -4.88 -9.40 6.12
N GLU A 50 -4.12 -10.34 5.57
CA GLU A 50 -2.68 -10.18 5.33
C GLU A 50 -2.40 -9.15 4.23
N THR A 51 -3.15 -9.16 3.14
CA THR A 51 -3.07 -8.14 2.07
C THR A 51 -3.32 -6.75 2.60
N ILE A 52 -4.38 -6.56 3.39
CA ILE A 52 -4.67 -5.26 4.00
C ILE A 52 -3.52 -4.83 4.90
N ARG A 53 -3.03 -5.72 5.79
CA ARG A 53 -1.89 -5.43 6.69
C ARG A 53 -0.64 -5.04 5.91
N PHE A 54 -0.30 -5.78 4.85
CA PHE A 54 0.84 -5.47 3.98
C PHE A 54 0.67 -4.09 3.31
N ALA A 55 -0.48 -3.84 2.70
CA ALA A 55 -0.76 -2.58 2.01
C ALA A 55 -0.69 -1.35 2.94
N VAL A 56 -1.04 -1.50 4.22
CA VAL A 56 -0.97 -0.43 5.22
C VAL A 56 0.34 -0.40 6.04
N ASN A 57 1.40 -1.08 5.60
CA ASN A 57 2.71 -1.16 6.28
C ASN A 57 2.65 -1.74 7.70
N LYS A 58 1.66 -2.58 8.00
CA LYS A 58 1.57 -3.33 9.27
C LYS A 58 2.04 -4.79 9.15
N GLY A 59 2.37 -5.24 7.94
CA GLY A 59 2.96 -6.54 7.66
C GLY A 59 4.26 -6.38 6.85
N PRO A 60 5.33 -7.11 7.17
CA PRO A 60 6.64 -6.96 6.52
C PRO A 60 6.73 -7.66 5.16
N SER A 61 5.83 -8.61 4.88
CA SER A 61 5.88 -9.45 3.68
C SER A 61 4.53 -9.50 2.98
N PRO A 62 4.52 -9.65 1.64
CA PRO A 62 3.29 -9.98 0.92
C PRO A 62 2.75 -11.34 1.40
N PRO A 63 1.42 -11.55 1.35
CA PRO A 63 0.83 -12.84 1.65
C PRO A 63 1.30 -13.92 0.68
N SER A 64 1.42 -15.16 1.15
CA SER A 64 1.87 -16.30 0.35
C SER A 64 0.80 -16.71 -0.67
N ASP A 65 1.18 -16.79 -1.96
CA ASP A 65 0.33 -17.12 -3.12
C ASP A 65 -0.01 -18.63 -3.24
N ASP A 66 0.02 -19.40 -2.14
CA ASP A 66 -0.14 -20.87 -2.21
C ASP A 66 -1.57 -21.34 -2.54
N SER A 67 -2.52 -20.42 -2.74
CA SER A 67 -3.89 -20.77 -3.12
C SER A 67 -4.10 -20.59 -4.63
N GLU A 68 -4.58 -21.64 -5.32
CA GLU A 68 -5.11 -21.59 -6.70
C GLU A 68 -6.31 -20.61 -6.89
N HIS A 69 -6.66 -19.84 -5.86
CA HIS A 69 -7.82 -18.94 -5.77
C HIS A 69 -7.41 -17.51 -5.39
N THR A 70 -6.20 -17.08 -5.76
CA THR A 70 -5.74 -15.70 -5.52
C THR A 70 -6.65 -14.72 -6.26
N ASP A 71 -7.39 -13.93 -5.49
CA ASP A 71 -8.29 -12.89 -5.97
C ASP A 71 -7.49 -11.86 -6.78
N GLU A 72 -7.98 -11.48 -7.96
CA GLU A 72 -7.36 -10.44 -8.79
C GLU A 72 -7.15 -9.13 -8.01
N LEU A 73 -8.05 -8.81 -7.08
CA LEU A 73 -7.94 -7.63 -6.22
C LEU A 73 -6.78 -7.72 -5.23
N ILE A 74 -6.46 -8.91 -4.73
CA ILE A 74 -5.33 -9.13 -3.83
C ILE A 74 -4.03 -8.91 -4.59
N THR A 75 -3.90 -9.52 -5.77
CA THR A 75 -2.74 -9.36 -6.64
C THR A 75 -2.54 -7.89 -7.02
N LEU A 76 -3.62 -7.20 -7.39
CA LEU A 76 -3.59 -5.78 -7.72
C LEU A 76 -3.14 -4.92 -6.52
N ALA A 77 -3.64 -5.20 -5.31
CA ALA A 77 -3.25 -4.46 -4.12
C ALA A 77 -1.75 -4.62 -3.80
N ILE A 78 -1.21 -5.83 -3.95
CA ILE A 78 0.22 -6.12 -3.76
C ILE A 78 1.06 -5.35 -4.80
N GLN A 79 0.67 -5.40 -6.07
CA GLN A 79 1.37 -4.67 -7.14
C GLN A 79 1.37 -3.17 -6.90
N GLN A 80 0.22 -2.60 -6.54
CA GLN A 80 0.10 -1.17 -6.24
C GLN A 80 0.92 -0.77 -5.01
N LYS A 81 1.02 -1.65 -3.99
CA LYS A 81 1.87 -1.40 -2.82
C LYS A 81 3.34 -1.34 -3.21
N ASN A 82 3.81 -2.29 -4.01
CA ASN A 82 5.18 -2.30 -4.52
C ASN A 82 5.48 -1.02 -5.34
N GLN A 83 4.54 -0.61 -6.19
CA GLN A 83 4.67 0.65 -6.94
C GLN A 83 4.73 1.87 -6.01
N PHE A 84 3.88 1.92 -4.99
CA PHE A 84 3.90 2.99 -3.99
C PHE A 84 5.25 3.05 -3.26
N ASP A 85 5.83 1.90 -2.89
CA ASP A 85 7.12 1.83 -2.21
C ASP A 85 8.27 2.30 -3.10
N ILE A 86 8.24 2.00 -4.40
CA ILE A 86 9.22 2.52 -5.37
C ILE A 86 9.12 4.05 -5.43
N CYS A 87 7.91 4.60 -5.59
CA CYS A 87 7.72 6.06 -5.61
C CYS A 87 8.16 6.73 -4.30
N LEU A 88 7.95 6.05 -3.16
CA LEU A 88 8.36 6.52 -1.85
C LEU A 88 9.90 6.58 -1.74
N ALA A 89 10.57 5.51 -2.18
CA ALA A 89 12.03 5.45 -2.22
C ALA A 89 12.63 6.52 -3.15
N ASP A 90 12.04 6.74 -4.32
CA ASP A 90 12.47 7.79 -5.26
C ASP A 90 12.36 9.20 -4.64
N ARG A 91 11.28 9.46 -3.90
CA ARG A 91 11.11 10.70 -3.14
C ARG A 91 12.19 10.83 -2.07
N ASP A 92 12.43 9.79 -1.30
CA ASP A 92 13.39 9.82 -0.19
C ASP A 92 14.83 10.01 -0.69
N GLN A 93 15.19 9.36 -1.80
CA GLN A 93 16.46 9.59 -2.47
C GLN A 93 16.61 11.05 -2.93
N LEU A 94 15.54 11.66 -3.45
CA LEU A 94 15.56 13.06 -3.86
C LEU A 94 15.72 14.02 -2.67
N VAL A 95 14.98 13.76 -1.58
CA VAL A 95 15.09 14.54 -0.33
C VAL A 95 16.51 14.44 0.23
N GLN A 96 17.08 13.24 0.27
CA GLN A 96 18.45 13.01 0.74
C GLN A 96 19.49 13.72 -0.14
N ARG A 97 19.31 13.70 -1.47
CA ARG A 97 20.23 14.34 -2.41
C ARG A 97 20.20 15.86 -2.33
N LEU A 98 19.01 16.46 -2.21
CA LEU A 98 18.87 17.91 -2.31
C LEU A 98 19.08 18.61 -0.96
N SER A 99 18.72 17.97 0.17
CA SER A 99 18.89 18.45 1.57
C SER A 99 18.29 19.82 1.93
N VAL A 100 18.09 20.70 0.95
CA VAL A 100 17.63 22.08 1.06
C VAL A 100 16.26 22.19 0.38
N PRO A 101 15.21 22.67 1.06
CA PRO A 101 13.88 22.80 0.47
C PRO A 101 13.85 23.70 -0.77
N ARG A 102 13.01 23.33 -1.75
CA ARG A 102 12.82 24.07 -3.01
C ARG A 102 12.61 25.58 -2.83
N HIS A 103 11.77 25.99 -1.87
CA HIS A 103 11.48 27.41 -1.63
C HIS A 103 12.72 28.19 -1.15
N ARG A 104 13.59 27.56 -0.36
CA ARG A 104 14.85 28.17 0.07
C ARG A 104 15.80 28.33 -1.11
N VAL A 105 15.96 27.28 -1.92
CA VAL A 105 16.79 27.36 -3.13
C VAL A 105 16.31 28.48 -4.05
N ALA A 106 14.99 28.60 -4.28
CA ALA A 106 14.43 29.67 -5.12
C ALA A 106 14.74 31.07 -4.56
N ASN A 107 14.49 31.30 -3.27
CA ASN A 107 14.74 32.61 -2.64
C ASN A 107 16.22 32.98 -2.66
N THR A 108 17.10 32.05 -2.27
CA THR A 108 18.56 32.30 -2.24
C THR A 108 19.12 32.51 -3.65
N LEU A 109 18.58 31.83 -4.67
CA LEU A 109 18.95 32.05 -6.06
C LEU A 109 18.55 33.45 -6.53
N SER A 110 17.33 33.92 -6.21
CA SER A 110 16.91 35.30 -6.48
C SER A 110 17.80 36.32 -5.76
N GLU A 111 18.12 36.10 -4.49
CA GLU A 111 19.01 36.99 -3.74
C GLU A 111 20.42 37.09 -4.33
N PHE A 112 21.01 35.97 -4.76
CA PHE A 112 22.32 35.99 -5.42
C PHE A 112 22.24 36.64 -6.80
N PHE A 113 21.18 36.38 -7.56
CA PHE A 113 20.95 37.05 -8.84
C PHE A 113 20.91 38.56 -8.67
N ASP A 114 20.14 39.06 -7.71
CA ASP A 114 20.02 40.50 -7.45
C ASP A 114 21.39 41.07 -7.03
N LYS A 115 22.09 40.44 -6.08
CA LYS A 115 23.42 40.90 -5.62
C LYS A 115 24.48 40.94 -6.73
N LEU A 116 24.43 40.00 -7.67
CA LEU A 116 25.39 39.90 -8.77
C LEU A 116 25.05 40.81 -9.96
N THR A 117 23.77 41.14 -10.15
CA THR A 117 23.31 41.88 -11.34
C THR A 117 22.91 43.32 -11.08
N THR A 118 22.54 43.67 -9.84
CA THR A 118 22.25 45.06 -9.47
C THR A 118 23.45 45.73 -8.81
N SER A 119 24.04 46.70 -9.51
CA SER A 119 24.97 47.64 -8.91
C SER A 119 24.17 48.64 -8.06
N SER A 120 23.98 48.33 -6.79
CA SER A 120 23.33 49.27 -5.88
C SER A 120 24.33 50.33 -5.44
N LYS A 121 24.01 51.62 -5.67
CA LYS A 121 24.79 52.79 -5.22
C LYS A 121 25.10 52.80 -3.71
N ASN A 122 24.40 51.99 -2.92
CA ASN A 122 24.48 51.94 -1.46
C ASN A 122 25.04 50.63 -0.92
N HIS A 123 25.40 49.65 -1.78
CA HIS A 123 26.12 48.45 -1.36
C HIS A 123 27.57 48.56 -1.79
N GLU A 124 28.50 48.28 -0.87
CA GLU A 124 29.89 48.01 -1.25
C GLU A 124 29.89 46.90 -2.30
N SER A 125 30.48 47.19 -3.46
CA SER A 125 30.66 46.19 -4.50
C SER A 125 31.41 45.00 -3.90
N PRO A 126 30.91 43.77 -4.06
CA PRO A 126 31.59 42.59 -3.55
C PRO A 126 33.00 42.51 -4.12
N THR A 127 33.94 42.04 -3.31
CA THR A 127 35.30 41.76 -3.80
C THR A 127 35.22 40.68 -4.88
N LEU A 128 36.17 40.65 -5.81
CA LEU A 128 36.25 39.62 -6.85
C LEU A 128 36.19 38.20 -6.27
N ALA A 129 36.83 37.97 -5.11
CA ALA A 129 36.78 36.69 -4.40
C ALA A 129 35.35 36.33 -3.96
N ASN A 130 34.61 37.29 -3.41
CA ASN A 130 33.22 37.10 -3.03
C ASN A 130 32.31 36.88 -4.25
N GLU A 131 32.54 37.58 -5.36
CA GLU A 131 31.79 37.37 -6.60
C GLU A 131 31.99 35.94 -7.14
N ILE A 132 33.23 35.45 -7.18
CA ILE A 132 33.53 34.07 -7.61
C ILE A 132 32.79 33.05 -6.73
N GLU A 133 32.81 33.24 -5.41
CA GLU A 133 32.08 32.36 -4.49
C GLU A 133 30.56 32.42 -4.72
N MET A 134 29.99 33.63 -4.88
CA MET A 134 28.57 33.81 -5.14
C MET A 134 28.13 33.17 -6.46
N PHE A 135 28.93 33.32 -7.52
CA PHE A 135 28.67 32.65 -8.81
C PHE A 135 28.73 31.12 -8.67
N SER A 136 29.72 30.57 -7.96
CA SER A 136 29.81 29.12 -7.73
C SER A 136 28.55 28.60 -7.03
N ARG A 137 28.13 29.26 -5.93
CA ARG A 137 26.91 28.89 -5.21
C ARG A 137 25.66 29.08 -6.06
N PHE A 138 25.61 30.11 -6.91
CA PHE A 138 24.49 30.35 -7.81
C PHE A 138 24.31 29.21 -8.82
N PHE A 139 25.39 28.71 -9.43
CA PHE A 139 25.32 27.56 -10.35
C PHE A 139 24.93 26.25 -9.66
N GLU A 140 25.38 26.05 -8.41
CA GLU A 140 24.92 24.91 -7.60
C GLU A 140 23.41 24.98 -7.35
N LEU A 141 22.90 26.14 -6.95
CA LEU A 141 21.46 26.35 -6.72
C LEU A 141 20.65 26.20 -8.01
N GLN A 142 21.15 26.68 -9.14
CA GLN A 142 20.52 26.45 -10.45
C GLN A 142 20.44 24.96 -10.79
N THR A 143 21.52 24.22 -10.53
CA THR A 143 21.56 22.76 -10.75
C THR A 143 20.56 22.04 -9.85
N MET A 144 20.50 22.39 -8.57
CA MET A 144 19.48 21.87 -7.64
C MET A 144 18.07 22.17 -8.14
N MET A 145 17.84 23.37 -8.68
CA MET A 145 16.53 23.77 -9.17
C MET A 145 16.11 23.04 -10.44
N LYS A 146 17.06 22.70 -11.30
CA LYS A 146 16.81 21.81 -12.44
C LYS A 146 16.35 20.42 -11.98
N ILE A 147 17.04 19.83 -11.00
CA ILE A 147 16.66 18.52 -10.43
C ILE A 147 15.24 18.57 -9.85
N TYR A 148 14.88 19.64 -9.13
CA TYR A 148 13.52 19.84 -8.61
C TYR A 148 12.45 19.93 -9.70
N HIS A 149 12.78 20.44 -10.88
CA HIS A 149 11.84 20.50 -12.01
C HIS A 149 11.71 19.15 -12.70
N GLU A 150 12.83 18.47 -12.96
CA GLU A 150 12.87 17.13 -13.57
C GLU A 150 12.09 16.11 -12.74
N LYS A 151 12.14 16.24 -11.41
CA LYS A 151 11.51 15.31 -10.48
C LYS A 151 10.21 15.84 -9.87
N LYS A 152 9.61 16.88 -10.48
CA LYS A 152 8.30 17.39 -10.07
C LYS A 152 7.21 16.32 -10.12
N SER A 153 7.31 15.38 -11.07
CA SER A 153 6.34 14.30 -11.23
C SER A 153 6.35 13.31 -10.06
N VAL A 154 7.49 13.12 -9.37
CA VAL A 154 7.64 12.13 -8.29
C VAL A 154 6.60 12.33 -7.19
N VAL A 155 6.32 13.57 -6.81
CA VAL A 155 5.32 13.88 -5.77
C VAL A 155 3.91 13.56 -6.27
N SER A 156 3.57 13.95 -7.50
CA SER A 156 2.25 13.64 -8.07
C SER A 156 2.05 12.14 -8.31
N ASP A 157 3.10 11.43 -8.71
CA ASP A 157 3.10 9.99 -8.95
C ASP A 157 2.90 9.23 -7.64
N LEU A 158 3.58 9.66 -6.56
CA LEU A 158 3.39 9.12 -5.21
C LEU A 158 1.96 9.35 -4.70
N ASP A 159 1.42 10.56 -4.85
CA ASP A 159 0.06 10.87 -4.42
C ASP A 159 -0.97 10.06 -5.21
N ARG A 160 -0.76 9.88 -6.51
CA ARG A 160 -1.60 9.02 -7.35
C ARG A 160 -1.52 7.56 -6.90
N ALA A 161 -0.32 7.02 -6.75
CA ALA A 161 -0.11 5.64 -6.29
C ALA A 161 -0.79 5.38 -4.93
N ARG A 162 -0.67 6.34 -4.00
CA ARG A 162 -1.33 6.26 -2.69
C ARG A 162 -2.85 6.21 -2.80
N ARG A 163 -3.45 7.07 -3.63
CA ARG A 163 -4.92 7.09 -3.80
C ARG A 163 -5.43 5.79 -4.39
N THR A 164 -4.78 5.31 -5.46
CA THR A 164 -5.15 4.05 -6.11
C THR A 164 -5.06 2.88 -5.12
N LEU A 165 -3.95 2.77 -4.39
CA LEU A 165 -3.77 1.75 -3.36
C LEU A 165 -4.86 1.78 -2.29
N LEU A 166 -5.21 2.97 -1.78
CA LEU A 166 -6.27 3.12 -0.79
C LEU A 166 -7.64 2.70 -1.31
N GLU A 167 -7.95 2.97 -2.58
CA GLU A 167 -9.20 2.54 -3.21
C GLU A 167 -9.26 1.02 -3.37
N THR A 168 -8.18 0.40 -3.83
CA THR A 168 -8.11 -1.07 -3.97
C THR A 168 -8.17 -1.76 -2.61
N VAL A 169 -7.48 -1.25 -1.59
CA VAL A 169 -7.57 -1.80 -0.21
C VAL A 169 -8.98 -1.69 0.36
N LYS A 170 -9.71 -0.61 0.07
CA LYS A 170 -11.12 -0.49 0.44
C LYS A 170 -11.98 -1.53 -0.26
N ALA A 171 -11.72 -1.81 -1.53
CA ALA A 171 -12.42 -2.85 -2.28
C ALA A 171 -12.16 -4.24 -1.69
N VAL A 172 -10.90 -4.57 -1.38
CA VAL A 172 -10.52 -5.82 -0.69
C VAL A 172 -11.25 -5.96 0.64
N ASN A 173 -11.28 -4.91 1.46
CA ASN A 173 -11.99 -4.93 2.75
C ASN A 173 -13.51 -5.04 2.60
N LYS A 174 -14.09 -4.55 1.49
CA LYS A 174 -15.51 -4.71 1.20
C LYS A 174 -15.85 -6.14 0.80
N ASN A 175 -14.97 -6.81 0.05
CA ASN A 175 -15.16 -8.21 -0.36
C ASN A 175 -14.96 -9.21 0.79
N ASP A 176 -14.24 -8.83 1.85
CA ASP A 176 -14.08 -9.66 3.07
C ASP A 176 -15.31 -9.62 4.00
N ARG A 177 -16.22 -8.65 3.84
CA ARG A 177 -17.44 -8.49 4.65
C ARG A 177 -18.64 -9.20 4.05
#